data_AF-A0A8T2STP5-F1
#
_entry.id   AF-A0A8T2STP5-F1
#
_cell.length_a   1.000
_cell.length_b   1.000
_cell.length_c   1.000
_cell.angle_alpha   90.00
_cell.angle_beta   90.00
_cell.angle_gamma   90.00
#
_symmetry.space_group_name_H-M   'P 1'
#
loop_
_entity.id
_entity.type
_entity.pdbx_description
1 polymer ?
#
loop_
_entity_poly.entity_id
_entity_poly.type
_entity_poly.pdbx_seq_one_letter_code
_entity_poly.pdbx_strand_id
1 'polypeptide(L)'
;MGTRGRCALPGCNKPVSPSSPGRHGSHLTCGDLHHQLLMAGRFNPFSPNPNLHILDRNAAGFCALRSCHRPPCPGHPWCSRSHYMEWLFDFTSGLQPDQFCKLDGCTRHVFVEEEFTKREFCGKTHRDQYVTLSALRARLQLSSPSPTESLISSSGSAEGNFS
;
A
#
# COMPACT_ATOMS: atom_id res chain seq x y z
N MET A 1 -30.79 -18.11 -2.80
CA MET A 1 -30.15 -17.61 -4.03
C MET A 1 -29.47 -16.29 -3.71
N GLY A 2 -28.14 -16.28 -3.53
CA GLY A 2 -27.41 -15.05 -3.21
C GLY A 2 -27.41 -14.11 -4.41
N THR A 3 -27.89 -12.89 -4.23
CA THR A 3 -27.73 -11.81 -5.21
C THR A 3 -26.25 -11.63 -5.50
N ARG A 4 -25.82 -11.93 -6.73
CA ARG A 4 -24.45 -11.65 -7.18
C ARG A 4 -24.25 -10.14 -7.10
N GLY A 5 -23.32 -9.70 -6.26
CA GLY A 5 -23.02 -8.28 -6.09
C GLY A 5 -22.57 -7.64 -7.41
N ARG A 6 -23.00 -6.41 -7.67
CA ARG A 6 -22.42 -5.57 -8.73
C ARG A 6 -21.09 -5.01 -8.25
N CYS A 7 -20.20 -4.69 -9.18
CA CYS A 7 -18.96 -4.01 -8.87
C CYS A 7 -19.24 -2.73 -8.06
N ALA A 8 -18.58 -2.57 -6.91
CA ALA A 8 -18.72 -1.40 -6.04
C ALA A 8 -17.99 -0.15 -6.56
N LEU A 9 -17.31 -0.23 -7.72
CA LEU A 9 -16.66 0.90 -8.35
C LEU A 9 -17.74 1.78 -9.01
N PRO A 10 -17.86 3.07 -8.65
CA PRO A 10 -18.83 3.97 -9.27
C PRO A 10 -18.70 3.99 -10.80
N GLY A 11 -19.84 3.88 -11.50
CA GLY A 11 -19.88 3.82 -12.96
C GLY A 11 -19.69 2.42 -13.56
N CYS A 12 -19.34 1.41 -12.76
CA CYS A 12 -19.22 0.03 -13.26
C CYS A 12 -20.47 -0.81 -13.00
N ASN A 13 -21.11 -1.29 -14.07
CA ASN A 13 -22.27 -2.18 -13.99
C ASN A 13 -21.96 -3.67 -14.12
N LYS A 14 -20.67 -4.04 -14.22
CA LYS A 14 -20.25 -5.44 -14.37
C LYS A 14 -20.55 -6.25 -13.10
N PRO A 15 -20.98 -7.51 -13.23
CA PRO A 15 -21.12 -8.40 -12.09
C PRO A 15 -19.75 -8.68 -11.46
N VAL A 16 -19.70 -8.82 -10.14
CA VAL A 16 -18.53 -9.38 -9.47
C VAL A 16 -18.47 -10.86 -9.79
N SER A 17 -17.37 -11.33 -10.38
CA SER A 17 -17.16 -12.76 -10.61
C SER A 17 -17.16 -13.48 -9.26
N PRO A 18 -17.89 -14.60 -9.11
CA PRO A 18 -17.74 -15.43 -7.92
C PRO A 18 -16.27 -15.85 -7.84
N SER A 19 -15.63 -15.59 -6.70
CA SER A 19 -14.22 -15.83 -6.47
C SER A 19 -13.87 -17.24 -6.93
N SER A 20 -13.11 -17.36 -8.02
CA SER A 20 -12.57 -18.67 -8.42
C SER A 20 -11.67 -19.15 -7.28
N PRO A 21 -11.77 -20.42 -6.86
CA PRO A 21 -10.89 -20.95 -5.82
C PRO A 21 -9.43 -20.76 -6.28
N GLY A 22 -8.69 -19.92 -5.56
CA GLY A 22 -7.29 -19.58 -5.87
C GLY A 22 -7.04 -18.16 -6.40
N ARG A 23 -8.07 -17.39 -6.77
CA ARG A 23 -7.90 -15.93 -6.97
C ARG A 23 -8.38 -15.19 -5.73
N HIS A 24 -7.48 -14.41 -5.13
CA HIS A 24 -7.82 -13.33 -4.21
C HIS A 24 -8.51 -12.18 -4.97
N GLY A 25 -9.60 -12.49 -5.68
CA GLY A 25 -10.45 -11.46 -6.28
C GLY A 25 -11.20 -10.76 -5.16
N SER A 26 -11.10 -9.44 -5.10
CA SER A 26 -11.84 -8.67 -4.10
C SER A 26 -13.34 -8.91 -4.27
N HIS A 27 -14.03 -9.33 -3.21
CA HIS A 27 -15.48 -9.59 -3.22
C HIS A 27 -16.33 -8.38 -3.62
N LEU A 28 -15.71 -7.20 -3.67
CA LEU A 28 -16.33 -5.92 -4.03
C LEU A 28 -16.25 -5.53 -5.50
N THR A 29 -15.33 -6.07 -6.30
CA THR A 29 -15.10 -5.54 -7.65
C THR A 29 -14.96 -6.63 -8.70
N CYS A 30 -15.33 -6.30 -9.94
CA CYS A 30 -15.33 -7.26 -11.04
C CYS A 30 -13.92 -7.60 -11.57
N GLY A 31 -12.85 -7.06 -10.99
CA GLY A 31 -11.48 -7.36 -11.37
C GLY A 31 -10.45 -6.50 -10.64
N ASP A 32 -9.19 -6.92 -10.71
CA ASP A 32 -8.08 -6.34 -9.93
C ASP A 32 -7.87 -4.86 -10.19
N LEU A 33 -8.04 -4.40 -11.44
CA LEU A 33 -7.99 -2.97 -11.74
C LEU A 33 -9.09 -2.24 -10.98
N HIS A 34 -10.35 -2.69 -11.09
CA HIS A 34 -11.45 -2.01 -10.42
C HIS A 34 -11.28 -2.00 -8.90
N HIS A 35 -10.67 -3.04 -8.34
CA HIS A 35 -10.25 -3.05 -6.94
C HIS A 35 -9.26 -1.93 -6.63
N GLN A 36 -8.17 -1.81 -7.42
CA GLN A 36 -7.17 -0.76 -7.25
C GLN A 36 -7.80 0.64 -7.35
N LEU A 37 -8.68 0.85 -8.33
CA LEU A 37 -9.37 2.13 -8.54
C LEU A 37 -10.33 2.45 -7.37
N LEU A 38 -11.09 1.44 -6.92
CA LEU A 38 -12.03 1.58 -5.80
C LEU A 38 -11.29 1.94 -4.51
N MET A 39 -10.18 1.25 -4.23
CA MET A 39 -9.41 1.51 -3.02
C MET A 39 -8.74 2.88 -3.08
N ALA A 40 -8.16 3.28 -4.21
CA ALA A 40 -7.57 4.61 -4.34
C ALA A 40 -8.55 5.76 -4.03
N GLY A 41 -9.77 5.67 -4.58
CA GLY A 41 -10.81 6.69 -4.36
C GLY A 41 -11.29 6.78 -2.91
N ARG A 42 -11.12 5.72 -2.10
CA ARG A 42 -11.49 5.72 -0.68
C ARG A 42 -10.46 6.39 0.22
N PHE A 43 -9.20 6.48 -0.19
CA PHE A 43 -8.10 6.94 0.67
C PHE A 43 -7.57 8.33 0.36
N ASN A 44 -7.83 8.86 -0.84
CA ASN A 44 -7.47 10.25 -1.16
C ASN A 44 -8.71 11.05 -1.58
N PRO A 45 -9.45 11.65 -0.61
CA PRO A 45 -10.66 12.44 -0.91
C PRO A 45 -10.36 13.72 -1.69
N PHE A 46 -9.08 14.13 -1.77
CA PHE A 46 -8.63 15.34 -2.46
C PHE A 46 -8.03 15.06 -3.85
N SER A 47 -7.77 13.81 -4.19
CA SER A 47 -7.31 13.46 -5.53
C SER A 47 -8.51 13.43 -6.48
N PRO A 48 -8.51 14.20 -7.57
CA PRO A 48 -9.58 14.12 -8.56
C PRO A 48 -9.60 12.69 -9.07
N ASN A 49 -10.68 11.94 -8.81
CA ASN A 49 -10.78 10.50 -9.04
C ASN A 49 -10.13 10.13 -10.40
N PRO A 50 -8.85 9.71 -10.43
CA PRO A 50 -8.08 9.69 -11.67
C PRO A 50 -8.56 8.57 -12.60
N ASN A 51 -9.53 7.79 -12.11
CA ASN A 51 -9.95 6.51 -12.57
C ASN A 51 -11.26 6.56 -13.38
N LEU A 52 -12.04 7.66 -13.29
CA LEU A 52 -13.20 7.86 -14.17
C LEU A 52 -12.76 7.92 -15.64
N HIS A 53 -11.67 8.64 -15.91
CA HIS A 53 -11.10 8.73 -17.25
C HIS A 53 -10.66 7.37 -17.83
N ILE A 54 -10.25 6.41 -17.00
CA ILE A 54 -9.88 5.06 -17.47
C ILE A 54 -11.10 4.34 -18.01
N LEU A 55 -12.18 4.34 -17.21
CA LEU A 55 -13.44 3.69 -17.56
C LEU A 55 -14.05 4.33 -18.82
N ASP A 56 -14.06 5.66 -18.91
CA ASP A 56 -14.60 6.39 -20.05
C ASP A 56 -13.81 6.12 -21.34
N ARG A 57 -12.47 6.12 -21.26
CA ARG A 57 -11.62 5.83 -22.42
C ARG A 57 -11.78 4.40 -22.91
N ASN A 58 -11.85 3.44 -21.99
CA ASN A 58 -12.05 2.04 -22.38
C ASN A 58 -13.45 1.81 -22.97
N ALA A 59 -14.48 2.48 -22.45
CA ALA A 59 -15.82 2.45 -23.03
C ALA A 59 -15.83 3.05 -24.46
N ALA A 60 -15.00 4.07 -24.70
CA ALA A 60 -14.77 4.65 -26.03
C ALA A 60 -13.84 3.80 -26.93
N GLY A 61 -13.38 2.63 -26.48
CA GLY A 61 -12.53 1.74 -27.27
C GLY A 61 -11.06 2.13 -27.33
N PHE A 62 -10.60 3.01 -26.45
CA PHE A 62 -9.21 3.47 -26.40
C PHE A 62 -8.44 2.90 -25.21
N CYS A 63 -7.12 2.89 -25.36
CA CYS A 63 -6.19 2.65 -24.27
C CYS A 63 -6.45 3.62 -23.10
N ALA A 64 -6.38 3.09 -21.88
CA ALA A 64 -6.60 3.85 -20.65
C ALA A 64 -5.59 4.97 -20.39
N LEU A 65 -4.40 4.91 -20.99
CA LEU A 65 -3.40 5.98 -20.90
C LEU A 65 -3.88 7.22 -21.66
N ARG A 66 -3.91 8.39 -20.99
CA ARG A 66 -4.56 9.62 -21.50
C ARG A 66 -4.07 10.07 -22.88
N SER A 67 -2.78 9.91 -23.15
CA SER A 67 -2.11 10.30 -24.39
C SER A 67 -2.18 9.23 -25.50
N CYS A 68 -2.68 8.03 -25.22
CA CYS A 68 -2.67 6.92 -26.18
C CYS A 68 -4.02 6.74 -26.88
N HIS A 69 -4.02 6.80 -28.21
CA HIS A 69 -5.21 6.60 -29.06
C HIS A 69 -5.31 5.19 -29.67
N ARG A 70 -4.44 4.26 -29.26
CA ARG A 70 -4.52 2.87 -29.73
C ARG A 70 -5.66 2.14 -29.03
N PRO A 71 -6.31 1.15 -29.67
CA PRO A 71 -7.27 0.29 -29.01
C PRO A 71 -6.58 -0.54 -27.92
N PRO A 72 -7.28 -0.87 -26.83
CA PRO A 72 -6.71 -1.71 -25.77
C PRO A 72 -6.63 -3.17 -26.21
N CYS A 73 -5.76 -3.95 -25.56
CA CYS A 73 -5.69 -5.40 -25.81
C CYS A 73 -6.98 -6.10 -25.34
N PRO A 74 -7.42 -7.19 -26.00
CA PRO A 74 -8.59 -7.95 -25.56
C PRO A 74 -8.51 -8.35 -24.08
N GLY A 75 -9.54 -8.03 -23.31
CA GLY A 75 -9.61 -8.32 -21.88
C GLY A 75 -8.76 -7.41 -20.98
N HIS A 76 -8.04 -6.45 -21.55
CA HIS A 76 -7.21 -5.50 -20.82
C HIS A 76 -7.62 -4.05 -21.15
N PRO A 77 -7.36 -3.09 -20.26
CA PRO A 77 -7.65 -1.67 -20.51
C PRO A 77 -6.47 -0.92 -21.16
N TRP A 78 -5.32 -1.55 -21.32
CA TRP A 78 -4.13 -0.97 -21.95
C TRP A 78 -3.78 -1.67 -23.25
N CYS A 79 -3.19 -0.95 -24.20
CA CYS A 79 -2.70 -1.51 -25.47
C CYS A 79 -1.29 -2.11 -25.35
N SER A 80 -0.60 -1.89 -24.22
CA SER A 80 0.74 -2.41 -23.97
C SER A 80 1.01 -2.51 -22.47
N ARG A 81 1.97 -3.38 -22.09
CA ARG A 81 2.47 -3.45 -20.72
C ARG A 81 3.11 -2.13 -20.28
N SER A 82 3.82 -1.45 -21.17
CA SER A 82 4.48 -0.17 -20.85
C SER A 82 3.47 0.88 -20.42
N HIS A 83 2.31 0.97 -21.10
CA HIS A 83 1.26 1.94 -20.72
C HIS A 83 0.59 1.59 -19.39
N TYR A 84 0.49 0.30 -19.06
CA TYR A 84 0.07 -0.12 -17.73
C TYR A 84 1.06 0.35 -16.66
N MET A 85 2.36 0.16 -16.90
CA MET A 85 3.40 0.55 -15.95
C MET A 85 3.50 2.07 -15.79
N GLU A 86 3.35 2.84 -16.86
CA GLU A 86 3.30 4.31 -16.82
C GLU A 86 2.12 4.81 -15.98
N TRP A 87 0.93 4.28 -16.27
CA TRP A 87 -0.25 4.57 -15.45
C TRP A 87 -0.03 4.19 -13.98
N LEU A 88 0.54 3.00 -13.73
CA LEU A 88 0.79 2.53 -12.36
C LEU A 88 1.79 3.46 -11.65
N PHE A 89 2.85 3.91 -12.33
CA PHE A 89 3.81 4.85 -11.78
C PHE A 89 3.13 6.17 -11.37
N ASP A 90 2.37 6.79 -12.27
CA ASP A 90 1.63 8.03 -11.99
C ASP A 90 0.63 7.85 -10.85
N PHE A 91 -0.12 6.75 -10.88
CA PHE A 91 -1.09 6.39 -9.86
C PHE A 91 -0.44 6.26 -8.48
N THR A 92 0.69 5.56 -8.41
CA THR A 92 1.39 5.29 -7.14
C THR A 92 2.12 6.52 -6.59
N SER A 93 2.53 7.45 -7.45
CA SER A 93 3.14 8.72 -7.06
C SER A 93 2.19 9.61 -6.26
N GLY A 94 0.88 9.43 -6.40
CA GLY A 94 -0.15 10.14 -5.64
C GLY A 94 -0.58 9.48 -4.33
N LEU A 95 0.02 8.34 -3.97
CA LEU A 95 -0.33 7.61 -2.75
C LEU A 95 0.44 8.16 -1.55
N GLN A 96 -0.23 8.20 -0.41
CA GLN A 96 0.37 8.61 0.85
C GLN A 96 1.35 7.53 1.37
N PRO A 97 2.41 7.90 2.11
CA PRO A 97 3.41 6.95 2.64
C PRO A 97 2.79 5.83 3.47
N ASP A 98 1.66 6.13 4.09
CA ASP A 98 0.94 5.25 4.97
C ASP A 98 0.17 4.16 4.19
N GLN A 99 0.07 4.26 2.87
CA GLN A 99 -0.52 3.27 1.95
C GLN A 99 0.50 2.27 1.39
N PHE A 100 1.74 2.30 1.89
CA PHE A 100 2.80 1.35 1.55
C PHE A 100 3.00 0.31 2.65
N CYS A 101 3.55 -0.84 2.27
CA CYS A 101 3.90 -1.91 3.18
C CYS A 101 4.92 -1.42 4.22
N LYS A 102 4.65 -1.64 5.51
CA LYS A 102 5.57 -1.31 6.63
C LYS A 102 6.85 -2.15 6.68
N LEU A 103 7.04 -3.09 5.76
CA LEU A 103 8.27 -3.88 5.70
C LEU A 103 9.33 -3.04 4.99
N ASP A 104 10.45 -2.75 5.68
CA ASP A 104 11.56 -1.98 5.13
C ASP A 104 12.02 -2.55 3.78
N GLY A 105 12.13 -1.67 2.77
CA GLY A 105 12.51 -2.05 1.40
C GLY A 105 11.37 -2.57 0.52
N CYS A 106 10.15 -2.74 1.06
CA CYS A 106 8.99 -3.11 0.26
C CYS A 106 8.27 -1.86 -0.29
N THR A 107 8.19 -1.74 -1.61
CA THR A 107 7.44 -0.66 -2.30
C THR A 107 6.02 -1.06 -2.68
N ARG A 108 5.52 -2.21 -2.17
CA ARG A 108 4.17 -2.67 -2.47
C ARG A 108 3.13 -1.93 -1.63
N HIS A 109 2.01 -1.62 -2.26
CA HIS A 109 0.88 -0.99 -1.61
C HIS A 109 0.12 -1.93 -0.69
N VAL A 110 -0.45 -1.37 0.37
CA VAL A 110 -1.34 -2.04 1.28
C VAL A 110 -2.76 -1.56 1.03
N PHE A 111 -3.53 -2.37 0.31
CA PHE A 111 -4.95 -2.10 0.13
C PHE A 111 -5.70 -2.57 1.37
N VAL A 112 -6.56 -1.69 1.89
CA VAL A 112 -7.46 -1.99 3.00
C VAL A 112 -8.66 -2.75 2.45
N GLU A 113 -8.95 -3.92 3.01
CA GLU A 113 -10.21 -4.62 2.71
C GLU A 113 -11.36 -4.04 3.55
N GLU A 114 -12.59 -4.45 3.19
CA GLU A 114 -13.93 -3.94 3.57
C GLU A 114 -14.16 -3.37 4.98
N GLU A 115 -13.39 -3.77 5.99
CA GLU A 115 -13.63 -3.43 7.40
C GLU A 115 -12.89 -2.18 7.89
N PHE A 116 -12.39 -1.34 6.99
CA PHE A 116 -11.61 -0.12 7.32
C PHE A 116 -10.33 -0.41 8.14
N THR A 117 -9.99 -1.67 8.37
CA THR A 117 -8.79 -2.05 9.10
C THR A 117 -7.62 -1.96 8.15
N LYS A 118 -6.94 -0.83 8.20
CA LYS A 118 -5.80 -0.54 7.36
C LYS A 118 -4.77 -1.67 7.48
N ARG A 119 -4.58 -2.43 6.39
CA ARG A 119 -3.52 -3.43 6.35
C ARG A 119 -2.19 -2.70 6.40
N GLU A 120 -1.31 -3.15 7.28
CA GLU A 120 0.04 -2.60 7.40
C GLU A 120 1.04 -3.29 6.46
N PHE A 121 0.67 -4.47 5.95
CA PHE A 121 1.54 -5.32 5.13
C PHE A 121 0.81 -5.79 3.88
N CYS A 122 1.53 -5.84 2.75
CA CYS A 122 0.93 -6.22 1.45
C CYS A 122 0.62 -7.71 1.35
N GLY A 123 0.96 -8.49 2.38
CA GLY A 123 0.68 -9.92 2.46
C GLY A 123 1.14 -10.51 3.79
N LYS A 124 0.68 -11.73 4.06
CA LYS A 124 1.02 -12.48 5.29
C LYS A 124 2.53 -12.66 5.44
N THR A 125 3.22 -13.05 4.37
CA THR A 125 4.68 -13.25 4.38
C THR A 125 5.44 -12.01 4.84
N HIS A 126 5.03 -10.81 4.41
CA HIS A 126 5.69 -9.56 4.80
C HIS A 126 5.40 -9.19 6.25
N ARG A 127 4.19 -9.47 6.74
CA ARG A 127 3.86 -9.34 8.16
C ARG A 127 4.74 -10.25 9.01
N ASP A 128 4.85 -11.52 8.62
CA ASP A 128 5.65 -12.51 9.36
C ASP A 128 7.14 -12.11 9.38
N GLN A 129 7.68 -11.69 8.24
CA GLN A 129 9.04 -11.14 8.14
C GLN A 129 9.25 -9.92 9.04
N TYR A 130 8.32 -8.97 9.03
CA TYR A 130 8.40 -7.78 9.88
C TYR A 130 8.43 -8.15 11.36
N VAL A 131 7.59 -9.09 11.80
CA VAL A 131 7.58 -9.57 13.19
C VAL A 131 8.92 -10.22 13.56
N THR A 132 9.45 -11.08 12.68
CA THR A 132 10.77 -11.70 12.90
C THR A 132 11.89 -10.66 13.00
N LEU A 133 11.95 -9.71 12.06
CA LEU A 133 12.98 -8.66 12.06
C LEU A 133 12.85 -7.73 13.28
N SER A 134 11.63 -7.39 13.67
CA SER A 134 11.36 -6.56 14.86
C SER A 134 11.83 -7.26 16.14
N ALA A 135 11.55 -8.56 16.27
CA ALA A 135 12.01 -9.36 17.40
C ALA A 135 13.54 -9.44 17.46
N LEU A 136 14.21 -9.61 16.30
CA LEU A 136 15.68 -9.60 16.23
C LEU A 136 16.27 -8.24 16.62
N ARG A 137 15.70 -7.13 16.12
CA ARG A 137 16.13 -5.77 16.47
C ARG A 137 15.99 -5.50 17.96
N ALA A 138 14.86 -5.88 18.56
CA ALA A 138 14.65 -5.72 20.00
C ALA A 138 15.70 -6.47 20.83
N ARG A 139 16.05 -7.71 20.43
CA ARG A 139 17.09 -8.49 21.11
C ARG A 139 18.47 -7.86 20.98
N LEU A 140 18.82 -7.32 19.81
CA LEU A 140 20.09 -6.64 19.59
C LEU A 140 20.19 -5.33 20.40
N GLN A 141 19.10 -4.58 20.56
CA GLN A 141 19.07 -3.38 21.39
C GLN A 141 19.22 -3.70 22.88
N LEU A 142 18.62 -4.79 23.38
CA LEU A 142 18.79 -5.26 24.76
C LEU A 142 20.20 -5.79 25.05
N SER A 143 20.95 -6.20 24.02
CA SER A 143 22.37 -6.59 24.15
C SER A 143 23.36 -5.43 24.07
N SER A 144 22.90 -4.18 23.92
CA SER A 144 23.79 -3.04 24.14
C SER A 144 24.06 -2.92 25.64
N PRO A 145 25.32 -3.05 26.11
CA PRO A 145 25.61 -2.77 27.50
C PRO A 145 25.20 -1.32 27.79
N SER A 146 24.44 -1.13 28.87
CA SER A 146 24.29 0.21 29.45
C SER A 146 25.68 0.82 29.61
N PRO A 147 25.87 2.13 29.35
CA PRO A 147 27.04 2.84 29.81
C PRO A 147 26.99 2.90 31.34
N THR A 148 27.34 1.79 31.99
CA THR A 148 27.45 1.72 33.45
C THR A 148 28.73 2.47 33.83
N GLU A 149 28.50 3.64 34.41
CA GLU A 149 29.34 4.26 35.44
C GLU A 149 30.86 4.17 35.24
N SER A 150 31.43 5.20 34.61
CA SER A 150 32.77 5.65 35.03
C SER A 150 32.60 6.52 36.28
N LEU A 151 32.53 5.87 37.44
CA LEU A 151 32.76 6.44 38.76
C LEU A 151 34.19 6.97 38.84
N ILE A 152 34.39 8.27 39.10
CA ILE A 152 35.45 8.73 40.03
C ILE A 152 34.97 9.99 40.76
N SER A 153 34.49 9.78 41.98
CA SER A 153 34.38 10.80 43.02
C SER A 153 35.73 11.49 43.22
N SER A 154 35.80 12.81 42.98
CA SER A 154 36.90 13.64 43.45
C SER A 154 36.42 14.46 44.65
N SER A 155 36.52 13.84 45.83
CA SER A 155 36.37 14.49 47.13
C SER A 155 37.65 15.30 47.40
N GLY A 156 37.63 16.58 47.04
CA GLY A 156 38.69 17.53 47.40
C GLY A 156 38.33 18.27 48.68
N SER A 157 38.73 17.72 49.83
CA SER A 157 38.76 18.44 51.10
C SER A 157 39.80 19.57 51.04
N ALA A 158 39.41 20.78 51.39
CA ALA A 158 40.33 21.87 51.69
C ALA A 158 40.02 22.41 53.10
N GLU A 159 40.78 21.91 54.08
CA GLU A 159 40.94 22.52 55.41
C GLU A 159 42.31 23.24 55.49
N GLY A 160 42.36 24.36 56.21
CA GLY A 160 43.58 25.07 56.64
C GLY A 160 43.84 26.37 55.86
N ASN A 161 43.56 27.58 56.34
CA ASN A 161 43.97 28.34 57.55
C ASN A 161 45.39 28.94 57.49
N PHE A 162 45.52 30.18 58.01
CA PHE A 162 46.68 31.09 58.15
C PHE A 162 47.13 31.82 56.85
N SER A 163 47.29 33.15 56.81
CA SER A 163 47.53 34.19 57.83
C SER A 163 46.82 35.52 57.50
#